data_AF-A0A1U9JYU8-F1
#
_entry.id   AF-A0A1U9JYU8-F1
#
_cell.length_a   1.000
_cell.length_b   1.000
_cell.length_c   1.000
_cell.angle_alpha   90.00
_cell.angle_beta   90.00
_cell.angle_gamma   90.00
#
_symmetry.space_group_name_H-M   'P 1'
#
loop_
_entity.id
_entity.type
_entity.pdbx_description
1 polymer ?
#
loop_
_entity_poly.entity_id
_entity_poly.type
_entity_poly.pdbx_seq_one_letter_code
_entity_poly.pdbx_strand_id
1 'polypeptide(L)'
;MYAIKHLSRVGNTIAWLLLAWFPGLALGNSSFDTDRQHVYELMRLETEQLLQPKPTRQSKALKTEPTDQLRLKAMYGVGKRVLAEVQWNGRDYIYLKGQTWPLGNTSSNTLRLLSMAGRCITLAHQDQTHQLCVASPGGE
;
A
#
# COMPACT_ATOMS: atom_id res chain seq x y z
N MET A 1 11.51 55.72 35.04
CA MET A 1 11.41 56.99 34.29
C MET A 1 11.17 56.66 32.84
N TYR A 2 10.01 57.05 32.32
CA TYR A 2 9.47 56.69 31.00
C TYR A 2 9.94 57.66 29.92
N ALA A 3 10.24 57.14 28.72
CA ALA A 3 10.37 57.90 27.47
C ALA A 3 9.52 57.18 26.39
N ILE A 4 8.41 57.77 25.91
CA ILE A 4 8.30 58.52 24.63
C ILE A 4 8.47 57.53 23.44
N LYS A 5 7.57 57.30 22.48
CA LYS A 5 6.53 58.12 21.83
C LYS A 5 5.61 57.18 21.02
N HIS A 6 4.31 57.46 21.03
CA HIS A 6 3.36 57.09 19.97
C HIS A 6 3.75 57.76 18.64
N LEU A 7 3.65 57.07 17.49
CA LEU A 7 3.19 57.70 16.23
C LEU A 7 2.88 56.69 15.09
N SER A 8 1.66 56.84 14.55
CA SER A 8 1.14 56.62 13.17
C SER A 8 1.26 55.24 12.49
N ARG A 9 0.17 54.53 12.14
CA ARG A 9 -0.97 54.83 11.22
C ARG A 9 -0.53 55.05 9.77
N VAL A 10 -0.70 54.04 8.89
CA VAL A 10 -1.22 54.20 7.50
C VAL A 10 -1.84 52.87 7.07
N GLY A 11 -3.15 52.89 6.76
CA GLY A 11 -3.82 51.80 6.05
C GLY A 11 -3.71 51.99 4.54
N ASN A 12 -3.82 50.91 3.76
CA ASN A 12 -4.00 51.00 2.32
C ASN A 12 -5.01 49.95 1.84
N THR A 13 -6.27 50.36 1.77
CA THR A 13 -7.32 49.79 0.92
C THR A 13 -7.26 50.48 -0.44
N ILE A 14 -7.44 49.76 -1.55
CA ILE A 14 -8.00 50.15 -2.87
C ILE A 14 -7.66 48.97 -3.83
N ALA A 15 -8.59 48.04 -4.09
CA ALA A 15 -9.64 48.10 -5.12
C ALA A 15 -9.10 48.09 -6.55
N TRP A 16 -9.29 46.99 -7.28
CA TRP A 16 -9.53 47.02 -8.72
C TRP A 16 -10.52 45.92 -9.12
N LEU A 17 -11.69 46.41 -9.49
CA LEU A 17 -12.78 45.80 -10.25
C LEU A 17 -12.35 45.62 -11.73
N LEU A 18 -13.10 44.76 -12.44
CA LEU A 18 -13.23 44.62 -13.91
C LEU A 18 -12.21 43.73 -14.63
N LEU A 19 -12.72 42.66 -15.24
CA LEU A 19 -12.62 42.41 -16.69
C LEU A 19 -13.64 41.34 -17.10
N ALA A 20 -14.86 41.81 -17.40
CA ALA A 20 -15.79 41.10 -18.27
C ALA A 20 -15.40 41.41 -19.72
N TRP A 21 -14.67 40.49 -20.38
CA TRP A 21 -14.44 40.53 -21.83
C TRP A 21 -13.76 39.24 -22.28
N PHE A 22 -14.52 38.21 -22.64
CA PHE A 22 -14.07 37.24 -23.65
C PHE A 22 -15.28 36.71 -24.43
N PRO A 23 -15.44 37.09 -25.70
CA PRO A 23 -16.42 36.51 -26.59
C PRO A 23 -15.91 35.15 -27.10
N GLY A 24 -16.80 34.17 -27.20
CA GLY A 24 -16.66 33.04 -28.11
C GLY A 24 -15.70 31.92 -27.70
N LEU A 25 -16.26 30.82 -27.18
CA LEU A 25 -15.69 29.48 -27.32
C LEU A 25 -16.76 28.55 -27.89
N ALA A 26 -16.92 28.59 -29.21
CA ALA A 26 -17.41 27.46 -29.95
C ALA A 26 -16.22 26.55 -30.27
N LEU A 27 -16.26 25.31 -29.79
CA LEU A 27 -15.87 24.08 -30.50
C LEU A 27 -15.92 22.92 -29.50
N GLY A 28 -17.02 22.18 -29.57
CA GLY A 28 -17.18 20.91 -28.89
C GLY A 28 -16.38 19.79 -29.58
N ASN A 29 -15.85 18.92 -28.72
CA ASN A 29 -15.63 17.50 -28.89
C ASN A 29 -14.87 16.98 -30.12
N SER A 30 -13.55 17.10 -30.10
CA SER A 30 -12.64 16.13 -30.75
C SER A 30 -11.95 15.17 -29.75
N SER A 31 -12.27 15.24 -28.45
CA SER A 31 -11.58 14.46 -27.40
C SER A 31 -12.01 12.99 -27.31
N PHE A 32 -13.22 12.63 -27.77
CA PHE A 32 -13.77 11.28 -27.59
C PHE A 32 -13.16 10.24 -28.54
N ASP A 33 -12.64 10.65 -29.70
CA ASP A 33 -12.06 9.73 -30.68
C ASP A 33 -10.65 9.28 -30.25
N THR A 34 -9.86 10.20 -29.67
CA THR A 34 -8.54 9.94 -29.11
C THR A 34 -8.57 8.92 -27.96
N ASP A 35 -9.56 9.03 -27.06
CA ASP A 35 -9.71 8.09 -25.95
C ASP A 35 -10.01 6.65 -26.42
N ARG A 36 -10.78 6.49 -27.51
CA ARG A 36 -11.05 5.17 -28.08
C ARG A 36 -9.78 4.51 -28.62
N GLN A 37 -8.88 5.28 -29.22
CA GLN A 37 -7.62 4.76 -29.77
C GLN A 37 -6.70 4.22 -28.66
N HIS A 38 -6.61 4.93 -27.53
CA HIS A 38 -5.82 4.46 -26.38
C HIS A 38 -6.35 3.17 -25.76
N VAL A 39 -7.67 3.02 -25.67
CA VAL A 39 -8.29 1.78 -25.16
C VAL A 39 -7.94 0.58 -26.05
N TYR A 40 -7.95 0.75 -27.37
CA TYR A 40 -7.56 -0.31 -28.29
C TYR A 40 -6.08 -0.68 -28.20
N GLU A 41 -5.20 0.31 -27.99
CA GLU A 41 -3.77 0.06 -27.81
C GLU A 41 -3.48 -0.74 -26.52
N LEU A 42 -4.13 -0.39 -25.42
CA LEU A 42 -3.99 -1.10 -24.14
C LEU A 42 -4.48 -2.54 -24.23
N MET A 43 -5.65 -2.79 -24.85
CA MET A 43 -6.17 -4.15 -25.03
C MET A 43 -5.24 -5.02 -25.90
N ARG A 44 -4.56 -4.42 -26.89
CA ARG A 44 -3.59 -5.14 -27.72
C ARG A 44 -2.37 -5.57 -26.91
N LEU A 45 -1.82 -4.68 -26.09
CA LEU A 45 -0.66 -4.98 -25.26
C LEU A 45 -0.95 -6.09 -24.23
N GLU A 46 -2.16 -6.12 -23.67
CA GLU A 46 -2.57 -7.20 -22.76
C GLU A 46 -2.69 -8.55 -23.48
N THR A 47 -3.22 -8.55 -24.70
CA THR A 47 -3.35 -9.78 -25.51
C THR A 47 -1.98 -10.39 -25.84
N GLU A 48 -0.99 -9.54 -26.15
CA GLU A 48 0.39 -9.99 -26.43
C GLU A 48 1.12 -10.52 -25.18
N GLN A 49 0.74 -10.09 -23.97
CA GLN A 49 1.29 -10.65 -22.72
C GLN A 49 0.70 -12.01 -22.37
N LEU A 50 -0.58 -12.25 -22.67
CA LEU A 50 -1.25 -13.53 -22.40
C LEU A 50 -0.73 -14.66 -23.29
N LEU A 51 -0.23 -14.34 -24.48
CA LEU A 51 0.28 -15.31 -25.46
C LEU A 51 1.75 -15.68 -25.25
N GLN A 52 2.46 -15.07 -24.29
CA GLN A 52 3.87 -15.40 -24.06
C GLN A 52 4.00 -16.67 -23.20
N PRO A 53 4.50 -17.79 -23.76
CA PRO A 53 4.82 -18.98 -22.97
C PRO A 53 5.96 -18.64 -22.01
N LYS A 54 5.63 -18.55 -20.73
CA LYS A 54 6.59 -18.23 -19.67
C LYS A 54 7.58 -19.39 -19.48
N PRO A 55 8.90 -19.18 -19.64
CA PRO A 55 9.87 -20.24 -19.42
C PRO A 55 9.91 -20.64 -17.94
N THR A 56 9.72 -21.94 -17.70
CA THR A 56 9.69 -22.57 -16.37
C THR A 56 11.07 -22.52 -15.73
N ARG A 57 11.33 -21.49 -14.92
CA ARG A 57 12.53 -21.42 -14.08
C ARG A 57 12.27 -22.25 -12.83
N GLN A 58 12.80 -23.47 -12.80
CA GLN A 58 12.81 -24.33 -11.62
C GLN A 58 13.66 -23.69 -10.51
N SER A 59 13.03 -22.89 -9.66
CA SER A 59 13.57 -22.54 -8.36
C SER A 59 13.13 -23.61 -7.36
N LYS A 60 14.12 -24.33 -6.83
CA LYS A 60 13.99 -25.35 -5.78
C LYS A 60 13.22 -24.75 -4.60
N ALA A 61 11.92 -25.04 -4.52
CA ALA A 61 11.07 -24.60 -3.42
C ALA A 61 11.50 -25.36 -2.15
N LEU A 62 12.01 -24.64 -1.16
CA LEU A 62 12.15 -25.17 0.18
C LEU A 62 10.72 -25.47 0.67
N LYS A 63 10.44 -26.76 0.86
CA LYS A 63 9.14 -27.30 1.22
C LYS A 63 8.72 -26.73 2.58
N THR A 64 7.88 -25.70 2.58
CA THR A 64 7.15 -25.26 3.79
C THR A 64 6.10 -26.33 4.08
N GLU A 65 6.37 -27.20 5.05
CA GLU A 65 5.40 -28.16 5.56
C GLU A 65 4.11 -27.40 5.99
N PRO A 66 2.92 -27.89 5.61
CA PRO A 66 1.67 -27.31 6.07
C PRO A 66 1.52 -27.65 7.55
N THR A 67 2.02 -26.78 8.42
CA THR A 67 1.56 -26.75 9.81
C THR A 67 0.17 -26.17 9.74
N ASP A 68 -0.84 -27.04 9.59
CA ASP A 68 -2.25 -26.71 9.32
C ASP A 68 -2.89 -25.77 10.37
N GLN A 69 -2.12 -25.41 11.40
CA GLN A 69 -2.51 -24.57 12.50
C GLN A 69 -1.93 -23.14 12.43
N LEU A 70 -0.90 -22.87 11.63
CA LEU A 70 -0.22 -21.56 11.57
C LEU A 70 -0.05 -21.09 10.13
N ARG A 71 -0.77 -20.01 9.76
CA ARG A 71 -0.78 -19.48 8.38
C ARG A 71 -0.73 -17.96 8.37
N LEU A 72 0.05 -17.40 7.43
CA LEU A 72 -0.03 -15.98 7.07
C LEU A 72 -1.18 -15.77 6.09
N LYS A 73 -2.23 -15.06 6.50
CA LYS A 73 -3.39 -14.75 5.65
C LYS A 73 -3.04 -13.64 4.66
N ALA A 74 -2.44 -12.57 5.15
CA ALA A 74 -2.13 -11.40 4.34
C ALA A 74 -1.09 -10.48 4.98
N MET A 75 -0.54 -9.58 4.15
CA MET A 75 0.28 -8.45 4.57
C MET A 75 -0.25 -7.18 3.91
N TYR A 76 -0.42 -6.12 4.68
CA TYR A 76 -1.02 -4.86 4.24
C TYR A 76 -0.12 -3.67 4.56
N GLY A 77 -0.25 -2.58 3.82
CA GLY A 77 0.44 -1.32 4.07
C GLY A 77 1.76 -1.16 3.33
N VAL A 78 2.46 -0.04 3.57
CA VAL A 78 3.64 0.39 2.81
C VAL A 78 4.73 0.98 3.70
N GLY A 79 5.98 0.82 3.27
CA GLY A 79 7.16 1.38 3.93
C GLY A 79 7.34 0.89 5.37
N LYS A 80 7.18 1.82 6.33
CA LYS A 80 7.34 1.54 7.77
C LYS A 80 6.03 1.07 8.44
N ARG A 81 4.88 1.25 7.79
CA ARG A 81 3.55 0.92 8.34
C ARG A 81 3.01 -0.32 7.64
N VAL A 82 3.62 -1.47 7.91
CA VAL A 82 3.20 -2.75 7.36
C VAL A 82 2.57 -3.59 8.46
N LEU A 83 1.40 -4.15 8.19
CA LEU A 83 0.66 -5.06 9.06
C LEU A 83 0.68 -6.47 8.46
N ALA A 84 0.69 -7.49 9.30
CA ALA A 84 0.54 -8.88 8.89
C ALA A 84 -0.58 -9.54 9.68
N GLU A 85 -1.47 -10.23 8.99
CA GLU A 85 -2.57 -10.98 9.58
C GLU A 85 -2.23 -12.48 9.57
N VAL A 86 -2.11 -13.05 10.77
CA VAL A 86 -1.67 -14.43 10.98
C VAL A 86 -2.79 -15.20 11.66
N GLN A 87 -3.20 -16.31 11.07
CA GLN A 87 -4.09 -17.26 11.71
C GLN A 87 -3.27 -18.26 12.50
N TRP A 88 -3.58 -18.43 13.78
CA TRP A 88 -2.99 -19.45 14.63
C TRP A 88 -4.02 -20.02 15.60
N ASN A 89 -4.14 -21.34 15.67
CA ASN A 89 -5.13 -22.04 16.53
C ASN A 89 -6.58 -21.55 16.29
N GLY A 90 -6.94 -21.21 15.05
CA GLY A 90 -8.26 -20.69 14.70
C GLY A 90 -8.51 -19.23 15.13
N ARG A 91 -7.50 -18.52 15.65
CA ARG A 91 -7.58 -17.09 15.99
C ARG A 91 -6.69 -16.27 15.06
N ASP A 92 -7.19 -15.11 14.67
CA ASP A 92 -6.42 -14.14 13.88
C ASP A 92 -5.67 -13.17 14.79
N TYR A 93 -4.41 -12.94 14.47
CA TYR A 93 -3.49 -12.04 15.14
C TYR A 93 -2.95 -11.02 14.15
N ILE A 94 -2.96 -9.75 14.54
CA ILE A 94 -2.46 -8.66 13.71
C ILE A 94 -1.11 -8.20 14.25
N TYR A 95 -0.06 -8.29 13.44
CA TYR A 95 1.27 -7.82 13.79
C TYR A 95 1.62 -6.54 13.05
N LEU A 96 2.19 -5.56 13.76
CA LEU A 96 2.76 -4.37 13.15
C LEU A 96 4.28 -4.51 13.01
N LYS A 97 4.82 -4.10 11.85
CA LYS A 97 6.26 -4.11 11.60
C LYS A 97 7.02 -3.36 12.69
N GLY A 98 8.02 -4.03 13.28
CA GLY A 98 8.85 -3.49 14.35
C GLY A 98 8.28 -3.70 15.76
N GLN A 99 7.10 -4.29 15.90
CA GLN A 99 6.52 -4.65 17.19
C GLN A 99 6.60 -6.16 17.40
N THR A 100 7.15 -6.59 18.54
CA THR A 100 7.32 -8.00 18.88
C THR A 100 6.01 -8.74 19.10
N TRP A 101 5.00 -8.06 19.64
CA TRP A 101 3.72 -8.66 20.03
C TRP A 101 2.59 -8.20 19.11
N PRO A 102 1.54 -9.01 18.91
CA PRO A 102 0.42 -8.57 18.09
C PRO A 102 -0.35 -7.43 18.76
N LEU A 103 -1.07 -6.68 17.93
CA LEU A 103 -1.96 -5.61 18.36
C LEU A 103 -3.13 -6.17 19.17
N GLY A 104 -3.56 -5.42 20.19
CA GLY A 104 -4.68 -5.80 21.05
C GLY A 104 -4.24 -6.56 22.30
N ASN A 105 -5.16 -7.32 22.89
CA ASN A 105 -4.88 -8.06 24.12
C ASN A 105 -4.06 -9.32 23.83
N THR A 106 -2.86 -9.41 24.40
CA THR A 106 -1.91 -10.50 24.17
C THR A 106 -1.96 -11.49 25.34
N SER A 107 -2.24 -12.76 25.04
CA SER A 107 -2.03 -13.84 26.01
C SER A 107 -0.53 -14.14 26.15
N SER A 108 -0.10 -14.66 27.31
CA SER A 108 1.27 -15.11 27.55
C SER A 108 1.75 -16.18 26.56
N ASN A 109 0.82 -16.90 25.92
CA ASN A 109 1.13 -17.96 24.96
C ASN A 109 1.06 -17.50 23.50
N THR A 110 1.29 -16.23 23.19
CA THR A 110 1.21 -15.69 21.82
C THR A 110 2.55 -15.80 21.07
N LEU A 111 2.52 -15.96 19.74
CA LEU A 111 3.74 -15.90 18.90
C LEU A 111 4.40 -14.51 18.99
N ARG A 112 5.74 -14.49 18.93
CA ARG A 112 6.56 -13.27 18.84
C ARG A 112 6.96 -13.00 17.41
N LEU A 113 6.80 -11.77 16.93
CA LEU A 113 7.37 -11.33 15.67
C LEU A 113 8.88 -11.09 15.82
N LEU A 114 9.67 -11.82 15.04
CA LEU A 114 11.12 -11.61 14.92
C LEU A 114 11.44 -10.66 13.77
N SER A 115 10.81 -10.86 12.61
CA SER A 115 11.06 -10.04 11.42
C SER A 115 9.88 -10.01 10.46
N MET A 116 9.81 -8.93 9.66
CA MET A 116 8.83 -8.74 8.60
C MET A 116 9.54 -8.10 7.40
N ALA A 117 9.67 -8.86 6.31
CA ALA A 117 10.41 -8.44 5.13
C ALA A 117 9.80 -9.00 3.84
N GLY A 118 9.67 -8.14 2.83
CA GLY A 118 9.02 -8.50 1.57
C GLY A 118 7.60 -9.01 1.79
N ARG A 119 7.32 -10.23 1.32
CA ARG A 119 6.04 -10.94 1.47
C ARG A 119 6.05 -12.00 2.58
N CYS A 120 7.04 -11.96 3.46
CA CYS A 120 7.25 -12.98 4.48
C CYS A 120 7.41 -12.37 5.88
N ILE A 121 7.05 -13.16 6.88
CA ILE A 121 7.27 -12.87 8.30
C ILE A 121 7.98 -14.04 8.96
N THR A 122 8.70 -13.73 10.04
CA THR A 122 9.32 -14.74 10.90
C THR A 122 8.73 -14.59 12.30
N LEU A 123 8.13 -15.66 12.80
CA LEU A 123 7.52 -15.75 14.12
C LEU A 123 8.28 -16.74 15.00
N ALA A 124 8.30 -16.50 16.30
CA ALA A 124 8.84 -17.44 17.28
C ALA A 124 7.76 -17.85 18.29
N HIS A 125 7.70 -19.14 18.60
CA HIS A 125 6.91 -19.69 19.70
C HIS A 125 7.76 -20.72 20.43
N GLN A 126 7.92 -20.56 21.75
CA GLN A 126 8.87 -21.34 22.54
C GLN A 126 10.28 -21.30 21.90
N ASP A 127 10.86 -22.46 21.59
CA ASP A 127 12.17 -22.63 20.95
C ASP A 127 12.06 -22.82 19.41
N GLN A 128 10.87 -22.67 18.84
CA GLN A 128 10.62 -22.84 17.43
C GLN A 128 10.50 -21.50 16.70
N THR A 129 11.01 -21.47 15.47
CA THR A 129 10.90 -20.33 14.56
C THR A 129 10.17 -20.76 13.29
N HIS A 130 9.16 -19.99 12.91
CA HIS A 130 8.33 -20.24 11.74
C HIS A 130 8.45 -19.08 10.76
N GLN A 131 8.78 -19.38 9.50
CA GLN A 131 8.75 -18.42 8.42
C GLN A 131 7.49 -18.65 7.58
N LEU A 132 6.67 -17.61 7.45
CA LEU A 132 5.41 -17.67 6.71
C LEU A 132 5.44 -16.61 5.60
N CYS A 133 4.99 -16.97 4.40
CA CYS A 133 4.95 -16.07 3.26
C CYS A 133 3.54 -16.03 2.66
N VAL A 134 3.14 -14.87 2.14
CA VAL A 134 1.88 -14.75 1.41
C VAL A 134 2.02 -15.52 0.10
N ALA A 135 1.10 -16.47 -0.14
CA ALA A 135 1.05 -17.19 -1.40
C ALA A 135 0.91 -16.18 -2.55
N SER A 136 1.71 -16.33 -3.60
CA SER A 136 1.52 -15.52 -4.80
C SER A 136 0.22 -15.99 -5.46
N PRO A 137 -0.74 -15.11 -5.79
CA PRO A 137 -2.03 -15.49 -6.40
C PRO A 137 -1.87 -15.89 -7.88
N GLY A 138 -1.02 -16.86 -8.19
CA GLY A 138 -0.72 -17.28 -9.56
C GLY A 138 -0.09 -18.66 -9.64
N GLY A 139 -0.83 -19.68 -9.19
CA GLY A 139 -0.40 -21.07 -9.30
C GLY A 139 -1.52 -22.07 -8.95
N GLU A 140 -2.40 -22.32 -9.92
CA GLU A 140 -2.95 -23.64 -10.22
C GLU A 140 -2.48 -24.03 -11.62
#